data_AF-A0A353LWA3-F1
#
_entry.id   AF-A0A353LWA3-F1
#
_cell.length_a   1.000
_cell.length_b   1.000
_cell.length_c   1.000
_cell.angle_alpha   90.00
_cell.angle_beta   90.00
_cell.angle_gamma   90.00
#
_symmetry.space_group_name_H-M   'P 1'
#
loop_
_entity.id
_entity.type
_entity.pdbx_description
1 polymer ?
#
loop_
_entity_poly.entity_id
_entity_poly.type
_entity_poly.pdbx_seq_one_letter_code
_entity_poly.pdbx_strand_id
1 'polypeptide(L)'
;MLEQIRAKVAERGNSGRMATWVAPINMIFVEAGVELAIQHIQNGLDFSDMAAVEEAVYEATGMRLFLNRYKEGSNFYLVIADSIIF
;
A
#
# COMPACT_ATOMS: atom_id res chain seq x y z
N MET A 1 -14.92 7.61 7.13
CA MET A 1 -14.77 6.44 8.03
C MET A 1 -13.66 6.65 9.07
N LEU A 2 -12.42 6.94 8.67
CA LEU A 2 -11.29 7.15 9.59
C LEU A 2 -11.52 8.24 10.65
N GLU A 3 -12.16 9.36 10.29
CA GLU A 3 -12.52 10.41 11.25
C GLU A 3 -13.47 9.95 12.36
N GLN A 4 -14.42 9.05 12.04
CA GLN A 4 -15.33 8.49 13.04
C GLN A 4 -14.59 7.54 13.98
N ILE A 5 -13.62 6.79 13.46
CA ILE A 5 -12.74 5.94 14.29
C ILE A 5 -11.91 6.83 15.23
N ARG A 6 -11.31 7.90 14.71
CA ARG A 6 -10.55 8.88 15.52
C ARG A 6 -11.40 9.44 16.65
N ALA A 7 -12.62 9.87 16.35
CA ALA A 7 -13.56 10.38 17.36
C ALA A 7 -13.84 9.34 18.45
N LYS A 8 -14.12 8.09 18.08
CA LYS A 8 -14.38 7.00 19.04
C LYS A 8 -13.16 6.58 19.87
N VAL A 9 -11.97 6.63 19.28
CA VAL A 9 -10.70 6.41 20.00
C VAL A 9 -10.49 7.50 21.05
N ALA A 10 -10.73 8.77 20.69
CA ALA A 10 -10.63 9.90 21.60
C ALA A 10 -11.67 9.85 22.74
N GLU A 11 -12.94 9.51 22.44
CA GLU A 11 -14.00 9.32 23.44
C GLU A 11 -13.63 8.28 24.51
N ARG A 12 -12.80 7.28 24.16
CA ARG A 12 -12.34 6.23 25.08
C ARG A 12 -10.98 6.53 25.74
N GLY A 13 -10.42 7.73 25.54
CA GLY A 13 -9.14 8.13 26.12
C GLY A 13 -7.94 7.37 25.54
N ASN A 14 -8.03 6.90 24.28
CA ASN A 14 -6.99 6.09 23.63
C ASN A 14 -6.24 6.80 22.50
N SER A 15 -6.35 8.13 22.38
CA SER A 15 -5.60 8.91 21.39
C SER A 15 -4.10 8.65 21.51
N GLY A 16 -3.43 8.43 20.37
CA GLY A 16 -2.02 8.08 20.26
C GLY A 16 -1.70 6.61 20.58
N ARG A 17 -2.67 5.79 20.98
CA ARG A 17 -2.46 4.40 21.43
C ARG A 17 -3.03 3.35 20.49
N MET A 18 -3.79 3.78 19.48
CA MET A 18 -4.41 2.92 18.49
C MET A 18 -3.90 3.30 17.11
N ALA A 19 -3.54 2.28 16.32
CA ALA A 19 -3.07 2.47 14.97
C ALA A 19 -3.66 1.41 14.02
N THR A 20 -3.73 1.76 12.75
CA THR A 20 -4.10 0.87 11.65
C THR A 20 -3.39 1.33 10.38
N TRP A 21 -3.56 0.63 9.26
CA TRP A 21 -3.09 1.07 7.95
C TRP A 21 -4.12 1.93 7.22
N VAL A 22 -3.65 2.76 6.28
CA VAL A 22 -4.49 3.68 5.49
C VAL A 22 -5.63 3.00 4.73
N ALA A 23 -5.40 1.76 4.27
CA ALA A 23 -6.42 0.91 3.66
C ALA A 23 -6.08 -0.58 3.85
N PRO A 24 -7.07 -1.48 3.69
CA PRO A 24 -6.82 -2.92 3.66
C PRO A 24 -5.99 -3.32 2.43
N ILE A 25 -4.89 -4.04 2.64
CA ILE A 25 -3.94 -4.41 1.57
C ILE A 25 -4.60 -5.18 0.41
N ASN A 26 -5.61 -6.00 0.71
CA ASN A 26 -6.33 -6.78 -0.32
C ASN A 26 -7.04 -5.89 -1.34
N MET A 27 -7.57 -4.73 -0.93
CA MET A 27 -8.23 -3.81 -1.87
C MET A 27 -7.20 -3.18 -2.80
N ILE A 28 -6.02 -2.86 -2.27
CA ILE A 28 -4.91 -2.29 -3.03
C ILE A 28 -4.43 -3.27 -4.11
N PHE A 29 -4.24 -4.55 -3.76
CA PHE A 29 -3.73 -5.54 -4.71
C PHE A 29 -4.67 -5.85 -5.88
N VAL A 30 -5.98 -5.73 -5.71
CA VAL A 30 -6.92 -5.99 -6.80
C VAL A 30 -6.79 -4.91 -7.89
N GLU A 31 -6.73 -3.64 -7.48
CA GLU A 31 -6.59 -2.51 -8.42
C GLU A 31 -5.16 -2.40 -8.96
N ALA A 32 -4.17 -2.38 -8.06
CA ALA A 32 -2.77 -2.24 -8.42
C ALA A 32 -2.26 -3.42 -9.27
N GLY A 33 -2.68 -4.64 -8.97
CA GLY A 33 -2.22 -5.83 -9.71
C GLY A 33 -2.65 -5.81 -11.19
N VAL A 34 -3.84 -5.28 -11.48
CA VAL A 34 -4.32 -5.12 -12.85
C VAL A 34 -3.53 -4.03 -13.56
N GLU A 35 -3.35 -2.88 -12.93
CA GLU A 35 -2.62 -1.75 -13.54
C GLU A 35 -1.15 -2.10 -13.80
N LEU A 36 -0.47 -2.76 -12.86
CA LEU A 36 0.90 -3.24 -13.05
C LEU A 36 1.04 -4.18 -14.25
N ALA A 37 0.06 -5.06 -14.48
CA ALA A 37 0.07 -5.95 -15.64
C ALA A 37 -0.11 -5.17 -16.96
N ILE A 38 -0.99 -4.16 -16.98
CA ILE A 38 -1.20 -3.28 -18.13
C ILE A 38 0.09 -2.50 -18.44
N GLN A 39 0.71 -1.89 -17.43
CA GLN A 39 1.97 -1.13 -17.55
C GLN A 39 3.12 -1.99 -18.07
N HIS A 40 3.23 -3.24 -17.60
CA HIS A 40 4.24 -4.17 -18.11
C HIS A 40 4.04 -4.47 -19.60
N ILE A 41 2.80 -4.76 -20.01
CA ILE A 41 2.48 -5.15 -21.40
C ILE A 41 2.59 -3.96 -22.37
N GLN A 42 2.08 -2.80 -21.98
CA GLN A 42 1.96 -1.64 -22.88
C GLN A 42 3.20 -0.74 -22.85
N ASN A 43 3.80 -0.56 -21.68
CA ASN A 43 4.85 0.42 -21.45
C ASN A 43 6.19 -0.22 -21.06
N GLY A 44 6.24 -1.55 -20.93
CA GLY A 44 7.48 -2.28 -20.63
C GLY A 44 7.96 -2.11 -19.20
N LEU A 45 7.07 -1.83 -18.24
CA LEU A 45 7.40 -1.76 -16.82
C LEU A 45 8.16 -3.03 -16.38
N ASP A 46 9.38 -2.89 -15.88
CA ASP A 46 10.11 -4.04 -15.34
C ASP A 46 9.68 -4.32 -13.90
N PHE A 47 9.08 -5.49 -13.66
CA PHE A 47 8.74 -5.92 -12.30
C PHE A 47 9.98 -6.09 -11.43
N SER A 48 11.20 -6.08 -11.97
CA SER A 48 12.43 -6.10 -11.19
C SER A 48 12.81 -4.72 -10.60
N ASP A 49 12.28 -3.64 -11.17
CA ASP A 49 12.47 -2.28 -10.69
C ASP A 49 11.43 -1.95 -9.61
N MET A 50 11.82 -2.12 -8.34
CA MET A 50 10.92 -1.87 -7.21
C MET A 50 10.43 -0.43 -7.15
N ALA A 51 11.27 0.55 -7.49
CA ALA A 51 10.87 1.95 -7.44
C ALA A 51 9.81 2.26 -8.50
N ALA A 52 9.98 1.71 -9.71
CA ALA A 52 8.97 1.84 -10.75
C ALA A 52 7.65 1.13 -10.39
N VAL A 53 7.73 -0.02 -9.73
CA VAL A 53 6.53 -0.72 -9.23
C VAL A 53 5.84 0.09 -8.13
N GLU A 54 6.57 0.64 -7.15
CA GLU A 54 5.98 1.52 -6.11
C GLU A 54 5.26 2.72 -6.71
N GLU A 55 5.88 3.39 -7.70
CA GLU A 55 5.28 4.54 -8.37
C GLU A 55 4.01 4.16 -9.14
N ALA A 56 4.05 3.07 -9.91
CA ALA A 56 2.87 2.60 -10.64
C ALA A 56 1.71 2.24 -9.70
N VAL A 57 2.00 1.66 -8.52
CA VAL A 57 0.97 1.41 -7.51
C VAL A 57 0.42 2.72 -6.92
N TYR A 58 1.28 3.72 -6.70
CA TYR A 58 0.85 5.03 -6.21
C TYR A 58 -0.03 5.75 -7.23
N GLU A 59 0.33 5.76 -8.51
CA GLU A 59 -0.47 6.35 -9.59
C GLU A 59 -1.84 5.66 -9.72
N ALA A 60 -1.88 4.34 -9.58
CA ALA A 60 -3.12 3.57 -9.69
C ALA A 60 -4.08 3.79 -8.51
N THR A 61 -3.54 3.85 -7.28
CA THR A 61 -4.35 3.72 -6.06
C THR A 61 -4.33 4.96 -5.16
N GLY A 62 -3.45 5.91 -5.44
CA GLY A 62 -3.17 7.07 -4.58
C GLY A 62 -2.47 6.72 -3.26
N MET A 63 -2.08 5.45 -3.06
CA MET A 63 -1.49 4.97 -1.80
C MET A 63 -0.01 4.67 -1.97
N ARG A 64 0.79 5.23 -1.06
CA ARG A 64 2.22 4.91 -0.98
C ARG A 64 2.40 3.60 -0.24
N LEU A 65 3.11 2.69 -0.89
CA LEU A 65 3.52 1.42 -0.34
C LEU A 65 5.04 1.32 -0.39
N PHE A 66 5.60 0.66 0.61
CA PHE A 66 6.99 0.27 0.64
C PHE A 66 7.09 -1.20 0.26
N LEU A 67 7.86 -1.48 -0.79
CA LEU A 67 8.12 -2.80 -1.33
C LEU A 67 9.52 -3.27 -0.92
N ASN A 68 9.61 -4.52 -0.50
CA ASN A 68 10.88 -5.21 -0.33
C ASN A 68 10.78 -6.61 -0.90
N ARG A 69 11.87 -7.14 -1.44
CA ARG A 69 11.88 -8.54 -1.86
C ARG A 69 11.90 -9.45 -0.62
N TYR A 70 11.12 -10.53 -0.66
CA TYR A 70 11.16 -11.56 0.39
C TYR A 70 12.55 -12.24 0.45
N LYS A 71 13.18 -12.42 -0.71
CA LYS A 71 14.56 -12.91 -0.87
C LYS A 71 15.22 -12.19 -2.03
N GLU A 72 16.53 -12.03 -1.97
CA GLU A 72 17.30 -11.45 -3.07
C GLU A 72 17.05 -12.23 -4.38
N GLY A 73 16.80 -11.50 -5.47
CA GLY A 73 16.47 -12.07 -6.78
C GLY A 73 15.10 -12.74 -6.90
N SER A 74 14.27 -12.79 -5.84
CA SER A 74 12.93 -13.37 -5.94
C SER A 74 11.94 -12.43 -6.61
N ASN A 75 10.91 -12.98 -7.23
CA ASN A 75 9.78 -12.24 -7.80
C ASN A 75 8.65 -12.00 -6.78
N PHE A 76 8.94 -12.09 -5.48
CA PHE A 76 7.93 -11.98 -4.43
C PHE A 76 8.19 -10.76 -3.55
N TYR A 77 7.24 -9.84 -3.52
CA TYR A 77 7.29 -8.63 -2.70
C TYR A 77 6.60 -8.79 -1.35
N LEU A 78 7.26 -8.29 -0.31
CA LEU A 78 6.69 -7.90 0.95
C LEU A 78 6.27 -6.44 0.84
N VAL A 79 5.08 -6.12 1.33
CA VAL A 79 4.47 -4.80 1.15
C VAL A 79 4.03 -4.26 2.50
N ILE A 80 4.37 -3.00 2.78
CA ILE A 80 3.93 -2.28 3.97
C ILE A 80 3.36 -0.92 3.54
N ALA A 81 2.20 -0.58 4.09
CA ALA A 81 1.60 0.74 3.94
C ALA A 81 1.90 1.61 5.18
N ASP A 82 1.75 2.92 5.03
CA ASP A 82 1.84 3.85 6.15
C ASP A 82 0.81 3.55 7.24
N SER A 83 1.22 3.81 8.48
CA SER A 83 0.36 3.70 9.65
C SER A 83 -0.40 5.00 9.90
N ILE A 84 -1.69 4.87 10.16
CA ILE A 84 -2.53 5.92 10.73
C ILE A 84 -2.54 5.72 12.24
N ILE A 85 -2.14 6.75 12.97
CA ILE A 85 -2.28 6.82 14.43
C ILE A 85 -3.50 7.68 14.75
N PHE A 86 -4.41 7.14 15.55
CA PHE A 86 -5.68 7.77 15.92
C PHE A 86 -5.58 8.63 17.17
#